data_AF-A0A099P3I6-F1
#
_entry.id   AF-A0A099P3I6-F1
#
_cell.length_a   1.000
_cell.length_b   1.000
_cell.length_c   1.000
_cell.angle_alpha   90.00
_cell.angle_beta   90.00
_cell.angle_gamma   90.00
#
_symmetry.space_group_name_H-M   'P 1'
#
loop_
_entity.id
_entity.type
_entity.pdbx_description
1 polymer ?
#
loop_
_entity_poly.entity_id
_entity_poly.type
_entity_poly.pdbx_seq_one_letter_code
_entity_poly.pdbx_strand_id
1 'polypeptide(L)'
;MNFGDNLTKLYERARTNDAVVLFNAFTNKYILRTLNKTEFTSHLVQSAPSRIVTVTLIYMGILLAAYEIVLHTGVFLGIWKNPADEVFKEIPVHCAHVYVNINLIKKEDARRKHDQSVKPKYLLKYPIVYHFEFSPEEYAHEEFGTDLKFLKGKVQQWFLTSEVYHHNKEEISEEITMDDFKFYNKHRELLVGDDKYLCDLDIGTGETVYCVIHY
;
A
#
# COMPACT_ATOMS: atom_id res chain seq x y z
N MET A 1 65.47 -0.41 -0.37
CA MET A 1 64.49 -1.44 -0.79
C MET A 1 63.64 -0.81 -1.88
N ASN A 2 63.80 -1.24 -3.12
CA ASN A 2 63.33 -0.51 -4.31
C ASN A 2 61.82 -0.69 -4.51
N PHE A 3 61.06 0.41 -4.49
CA PHE A 3 59.61 0.42 -4.71
C PHE A 3 59.22 -0.17 -6.08
N GLY A 4 60.06 0.03 -7.11
CA GLY A 4 59.89 -0.55 -8.44
C GLY A 4 59.96 -2.08 -8.47
N ASP A 5 60.84 -2.69 -7.66
CA ASP A 5 61.00 -4.16 -7.60
C ASP A 5 59.82 -4.86 -6.92
N ASN A 6 59.12 -4.14 -6.03
CA ASN A 6 57.92 -4.67 -5.38
C ASN A 6 56.70 -4.60 -6.32
N LEU A 7 56.58 -3.54 -7.12
CA LEU A 7 55.50 -3.40 -8.11
C LEU A 7 55.62 -4.39 -9.26
N THR A 8 56.83 -4.64 -9.77
CA THR A 8 57.07 -5.66 -10.81
C THR A 8 56.75 -7.05 -10.31
N LYS A 9 57.17 -7.41 -9.08
CA LYS A 9 56.81 -8.69 -8.45
C LYS A 9 55.31 -8.83 -8.22
N LEU A 10 54.62 -7.77 -7.82
CA LEU A 10 53.16 -7.78 -7.67
C LEU A 10 52.45 -7.95 -9.01
N TYR A 11 52.93 -7.28 -10.06
CA TYR A 11 52.42 -7.41 -11.42
C TYR A 11 52.63 -8.83 -11.97
N GLU A 12 53.81 -9.43 -11.80
CA GLU A 12 54.06 -10.80 -12.24
C GLU A 12 53.21 -11.82 -11.46
N ARG A 13 52.99 -11.61 -10.16
CA ARG A 13 52.14 -12.44 -9.33
C ARG A 13 50.65 -12.31 -9.67
N ALA A 14 50.20 -11.11 -10.03
CA ALA A 14 48.84 -10.87 -10.52
C ALA A 14 48.63 -11.44 -11.92
N ARG A 15 49.65 -11.38 -12.79
CA ARG A 15 49.63 -11.92 -14.16
C ARG A 15 49.56 -13.45 -14.21
N THR A 16 50.15 -14.12 -13.21
CA THR A 16 50.13 -15.58 -13.07
C THR A 16 48.97 -16.10 -12.23
N ASN A 17 48.10 -15.22 -11.72
CA ASN A 17 46.92 -15.62 -10.99
C ASN A 17 45.88 -16.21 -11.96
N ASP A 18 45.56 -17.48 -11.80
CA ASP A 18 44.60 -18.21 -12.62
C ASP A 18 43.24 -17.50 -12.73
N ALA A 19 42.80 -16.80 -11.69
CA ALA A 19 41.56 -16.01 -11.71
C ALA A 19 41.65 -14.81 -12.65
N VAL A 20 42.80 -14.12 -12.68
CA VAL A 20 43.03 -12.97 -13.57
C VAL A 20 43.20 -13.44 -15.02
N VAL A 21 43.85 -14.59 -15.22
CA VAL A 21 44.01 -15.22 -16.53
C VAL A 21 42.63 -15.65 -17.06
N LEU A 22 41.81 -16.31 -16.25
CA LEU A 22 40.46 -16.72 -16.61
C LEU A 22 39.55 -15.52 -16.89
N PHE A 23 39.59 -14.49 -16.04
CA PHE A 23 38.85 -13.25 -16.24
C PHE A 23 39.22 -12.56 -17.56
N ASN A 24 40.51 -12.46 -17.86
CA ASN A 24 40.98 -11.89 -19.13
C ASN A 24 40.58 -12.75 -20.32
N ALA A 25 40.68 -14.08 -20.21
CA ALA A 25 40.24 -15.00 -21.27
C ALA A 25 38.74 -14.86 -21.54
N PHE A 26 37.92 -14.79 -20.49
CA PHE A 26 36.48 -14.58 -20.59
C PHE A 26 36.13 -13.22 -21.21
N THR A 27 36.73 -12.14 -20.67
CA THR A 27 36.53 -10.77 -21.16
C THR A 27 36.88 -10.65 -22.64
N ASN A 28 38.03 -11.20 -23.04
CA ASN A 28 38.46 -11.18 -24.45
C ASN A 28 37.50 -11.98 -25.34
N LYS A 29 37.08 -13.17 -24.89
CA LYS A 29 36.27 -14.10 -25.69
C LYS A 29 34.82 -13.65 -25.87
N TYR A 30 34.18 -13.14 -24.82
CA TYR A 30 32.75 -12.85 -24.80
C TYR A 30 32.43 -11.35 -24.90
N ILE A 31 33.23 -10.49 -24.27
CA ILE A 31 32.97 -9.05 -24.24
C ILE A 31 33.68 -8.36 -25.42
N LEU A 32 35.01 -8.39 -25.46
CA LEU A 32 35.77 -7.65 -26.49
C LEU A 32 35.53 -8.19 -27.90
N ARG A 33 35.43 -9.52 -28.06
CA ARG A 33 35.10 -10.13 -29.36
C ARG A 33 33.74 -9.65 -29.88
N THR A 34 32.77 -9.46 -28.99
CA THR A 34 31.43 -9.01 -29.37
C THR A 34 31.42 -7.51 -29.67
N LEU A 35 32.12 -6.70 -28.86
CA LEU A 35 32.28 -5.26 -29.09
C LEU A 35 33.08 -4.94 -30.36
N ASN A 36 33.95 -5.83 -30.83
CA ASN A 36 34.68 -5.62 -32.08
C ASN A 36 33.88 -5.99 -33.34
N LYS A 37 32.64 -6.49 -33.23
CA LYS A 37 31.84 -6.87 -34.40
C LYS A 37 31.28 -5.69 -35.18
N THR A 38 31.07 -4.55 -34.52
CA THR A 38 30.52 -3.35 -35.17
C THR A 38 31.54 -2.22 -35.13
N GLU A 39 31.52 -1.38 -36.17
CA GLU A 39 32.42 -0.25 -36.30
C GLU A 39 32.31 0.69 -35.08
N PHE A 40 31.09 1.06 -34.71
CA PHE A 40 30.80 1.94 -33.56
C PHE A 40 31.31 1.40 -32.22
N THR A 41 31.09 0.11 -31.93
CA THR A 41 31.53 -0.48 -30.66
C THR A 41 33.02 -0.79 -30.62
N SER A 42 33.67 -0.94 -31.78
CA SER A 42 35.11 -1.17 -31.86
C SER A 42 35.90 0.05 -31.37
N HIS A 43 35.43 1.27 -31.65
CA HIS A 43 36.06 2.51 -31.19
C HIS A 43 36.11 2.61 -29.65
N LEU A 44 35.16 2.01 -28.95
CA LEU A 44 35.12 1.99 -27.48
C LEU A 44 36.23 1.13 -26.86
N VAL A 45 36.86 0.24 -27.62
CA VAL A 45 37.87 -0.72 -27.10
C VAL A 45 39.24 -0.59 -27.77
N GLN A 46 39.41 0.39 -28.66
CA GLN A 46 40.66 0.69 -29.37
C GLN A 46 41.75 1.20 -28.41
N SER A 47 41.43 2.16 -27.53
CA SER A 47 42.37 2.68 -26.55
C SER A 47 42.30 1.91 -25.22
N ALA A 48 43.44 1.79 -24.54
CA ALA A 48 43.50 1.09 -23.25
C ALA A 48 42.59 1.72 -22.16
N PRO A 49 42.52 3.05 -22.00
CA PRO A 49 41.63 3.67 -21.03
C PRO A 49 40.15 3.43 -21.34
N SER A 50 39.76 3.60 -22.61
CA SER A 50 38.36 3.38 -23.04
C SER A 50 37.95 1.94 -22.83
N ARG A 51 38.83 0.97 -23.15
CA ARG A 51 38.59 -0.45 -22.90
C ARG A 51 38.31 -0.75 -21.42
N ILE A 52 39.09 -0.17 -20.51
CA ILE A 52 38.90 -0.38 -19.06
C ILE A 52 37.54 0.15 -18.62
N VAL A 53 37.18 1.37 -19.04
CA VAL A 53 35.90 2.00 -18.68
C VAL A 53 34.73 1.17 -19.24
N THR A 54 34.77 0.81 -20.52
CA THR A 54 33.70 0.04 -21.17
C THR A 54 33.52 -1.34 -20.53
N VAL A 55 34.61 -2.06 -20.27
CA VAL A 55 34.55 -3.38 -19.61
C VAL A 55 33.97 -3.26 -18.20
N THR A 56 34.39 -2.25 -17.44
CA THR A 56 33.89 -2.00 -16.07
C THR A 56 32.39 -1.74 -16.08
N LEU A 57 31.89 -0.89 -16.98
CA LEU A 57 30.47 -0.57 -17.10
C LEU A 57 29.64 -1.80 -17.50
N ILE A 58 30.14 -2.63 -18.41
CA ILE A 58 29.45 -3.87 -18.80
C ILE A 58 29.33 -4.82 -17.61
N TYR A 59 30.41 -5.01 -16.84
CA TYR A 59 30.35 -5.85 -15.65
C TYR A 59 29.41 -5.28 -14.58
N MET A 60 29.42 -3.96 -14.37
CA MET A 60 28.46 -3.30 -13.47
C MET A 60 27.01 -3.53 -13.92
N GLY A 61 26.73 -3.39 -15.21
CA GLY A 61 25.41 -3.66 -15.78
C GLY A 61 24.98 -5.11 -15.61
N ILE A 62 25.88 -6.08 -15.85
CA ILE A 62 25.60 -7.50 -15.61
C ILE A 62 25.31 -7.77 -14.13
N LEU A 63 26.08 -7.17 -13.22
CA LEU A 63 25.88 -7.31 -11.78
C LEU A 63 24.51 -6.77 -11.34
N LEU A 64 24.14 -5.57 -11.82
CA LEU A 64 22.85 -4.98 -11.54
C LEU A 64 21.71 -5.83 -12.10
N ALA A 65 21.82 -6.30 -13.35
CA ALA A 65 20.81 -7.18 -13.94
C ALA A 65 20.66 -8.50 -13.16
N ALA A 66 21.77 -9.10 -12.72
CA ALA A 66 21.73 -10.31 -11.91
C ALA A 66 21.08 -10.05 -10.54
N TYR A 67 21.40 -8.92 -9.90
CA TYR A 67 20.78 -8.49 -8.65
C TYR A 67 19.25 -8.35 -8.82
N GLU A 68 18.80 -7.64 -9.85
CA GLU A 68 17.37 -7.44 -10.14
C GLU A 68 16.66 -8.76 -10.41
N ILE A 69 17.25 -9.66 -11.21
CA ILE A 69 16.68 -10.98 -11.49
C ILE A 69 16.51 -11.77 -10.20
N VAL A 70 17.53 -11.81 -9.35
CA VAL A 70 17.46 -12.51 -8.06
C VAL A 70 16.36 -11.89 -7.21
N LEU A 71 16.36 -10.57 -7.05
CA LEU A 71 15.39 -9.83 -6.25
C LEU A 71 13.95 -10.11 -6.70
N HIS A 72 13.64 -9.94 -7.98
CA HIS A 72 12.32 -10.20 -8.54
C HIS A 72 11.92 -11.67 -8.42
N THR A 73 12.86 -12.59 -8.63
CA THR A 73 12.58 -14.03 -8.49
C THR A 73 12.25 -14.37 -7.03
N GLY A 74 12.98 -13.82 -6.06
CA GLY A 74 12.70 -14.07 -4.65
C GLY A 74 11.41 -13.44 -4.16
N VAL A 75 11.01 -12.28 -4.68
CA VAL A 75 9.68 -11.69 -4.43
C VAL A 75 8.59 -12.57 -5.04
N PHE A 76 8.75 -13.01 -6.29
CA PHE A 76 7.78 -13.88 -6.98
C PHE A 76 7.58 -15.22 -6.27
N LEU A 77 8.66 -15.81 -5.73
CA LEU A 77 8.61 -17.05 -4.97
C LEU A 77 8.23 -16.85 -3.50
N GLY A 78 8.02 -15.61 -3.04
CA GLY A 78 7.68 -15.30 -1.65
C GLY A 78 8.81 -15.57 -0.65
N ILE A 79 10.07 -15.63 -1.10
CA ILE A 79 11.25 -15.86 -0.24
C ILE A 79 11.56 -14.59 0.58
N TRP A 80 11.34 -13.41 0.02
CA TRP A 80 11.47 -12.12 0.71
C TRP A 80 10.41 -11.12 0.25
N LYS A 81 10.19 -10.08 1.07
CA LYS A 81 9.32 -8.96 0.74
C LYS A 81 10.06 -7.97 -0.16
N ASN A 82 9.31 -7.24 -0.98
CA ASN A 82 9.88 -6.21 -1.81
C ASN A 82 10.38 -5.06 -0.91
N PRO A 83 11.68 -4.71 -0.95
CA PRO A 83 12.22 -3.64 -0.12
C PRO A 83 11.63 -2.26 -0.46
N ALA A 84 11.04 -2.09 -1.65
CA ALA A 84 10.35 -0.86 -2.01
C ALA A 84 9.06 -0.62 -1.20
N ASP A 85 8.42 -1.68 -0.69
CA ASP A 85 7.14 -1.57 0.03
C ASP A 85 7.30 -0.84 1.38
N GLU A 86 8.51 -0.82 1.96
CA GLU A 86 8.79 -0.09 3.19
C GLU A 86 9.10 1.39 2.96
N VAL A 87 9.65 1.72 1.79
CA VAL A 87 10.11 3.08 1.43
C VAL A 87 8.99 3.88 0.75
N PHE A 88 8.16 3.21 -0.05
CA PHE A 88 7.03 3.81 -0.75
C PHE A 88 5.73 3.26 -0.19
N LYS A 89 5.41 3.64 1.05
CA LYS A 89 4.04 3.54 1.51
C LYS A 89 3.25 4.60 0.77
N GLU A 90 2.40 4.19 -0.17
CA GLU A 90 1.37 5.08 -0.68
C GLU A 90 0.53 5.51 0.51
N ILE A 91 0.74 6.74 0.99
CA ILE A 91 -0.05 7.29 2.09
C ILE A 91 -1.48 7.35 1.56
N PRO A 92 -2.43 6.62 2.17
CA PRO A 92 -3.80 6.67 1.70
C PRO A 92 -4.31 8.10 1.86
N VAL A 93 -5.00 8.60 0.84
CA VAL A 93 -5.57 9.95 0.89
C VAL A 93 -6.55 10.03 2.05
N HIS A 94 -6.30 10.91 3.02
CA HIS A 94 -7.19 11.09 4.16
C HIS A 94 -8.62 11.39 3.72
N CYS A 95 -9.58 10.83 4.43
CA CYS A 95 -11.00 10.98 4.11
C CYS A 95 -11.51 12.35 4.56
N ALA A 96 -11.85 13.22 3.61
CA ALA A 96 -12.33 14.58 3.89
C ALA A 96 -13.85 14.67 4.10
N HIS A 97 -14.62 13.78 3.49
CA HIS A 97 -16.07 13.70 3.68
C HIS A 97 -16.61 12.33 3.28
N VAL A 98 -17.77 11.96 3.81
CA VAL A 98 -18.50 10.72 3.49
C VAL A 98 -20.00 10.96 3.41
N TYR A 99 -20.69 10.11 2.67
CA TYR A 99 -22.14 9.98 2.78
C TYR A 99 -22.48 8.86 3.75
N VAL A 100 -23.34 9.12 4.73
CA VAL A 100 -23.84 8.07 5.62
C VAL A 100 -25.29 7.79 5.30
N ASN A 101 -25.56 6.54 4.89
CA ASN A 101 -26.89 6.03 4.62
C ASN A 101 -27.43 5.35 5.89
N ILE A 102 -28.36 6.01 6.57
CA ILE A 102 -28.87 5.63 7.90
C ILE A 102 -30.26 5.02 7.76
N ASN A 103 -30.42 3.82 8.31
CA ASN A 103 -31.69 3.13 8.45
C ASN A 103 -31.88 2.62 9.89
N LEU A 104 -33.13 2.35 10.26
CA LEU A 104 -33.48 1.84 11.57
C LEU A 104 -34.19 0.49 11.45
N ILE A 105 -33.86 -0.44 12.34
CA ILE A 105 -34.47 -1.77 12.43
C ILE A 105 -34.70 -2.13 13.90
N LYS A 106 -35.81 -2.80 14.20
CA LYS A 106 -36.06 -3.31 15.55
C LYS A 106 -35.03 -4.38 15.91
N LYS A 107 -34.53 -4.37 17.14
CA LYS A 107 -33.56 -5.37 17.66
C LYS A 107 -34.03 -6.81 17.43
N GLU A 108 -35.33 -7.06 17.56
CA GLU A 108 -35.94 -8.36 17.30
C GLU A 108 -35.83 -8.79 15.83
N ASP A 109 -36.12 -7.89 14.89
CA ASP A 109 -36.06 -8.16 13.45
C ASP A 109 -34.60 -8.26 12.96
N ALA A 110 -33.67 -7.55 13.60
CA ALA A 110 -32.25 -7.68 13.32
C ALA A 110 -31.70 -9.08 13.67
N ARG A 111 -32.18 -9.69 14.77
CA ARG A 111 -31.79 -11.05 15.18
C ARG A 111 -32.32 -12.14 14.23
N ARG A 112 -33.45 -11.89 13.57
CA ARG A 112 -34.09 -12.83 12.63
C ARG A 112 -33.36 -12.98 11.29
N LYS A 113 -32.38 -12.12 10.98
CA LYS A 113 -31.56 -12.19 9.74
C LYS A 113 -30.82 -13.52 9.52
N HIS A 114 -30.70 -14.38 10.53
CA HIS A 114 -30.11 -15.70 10.36
C HIS A 114 -30.97 -16.66 9.52
N ASP A 115 -32.25 -16.32 9.29
CA ASP A 115 -33.16 -17.04 8.41
C ASP A 115 -33.23 -16.31 7.06
N GLN A 116 -32.51 -16.82 6.05
CA GLN A 116 -32.24 -16.16 4.75
C GLN A 116 -33.50 -15.81 3.91
N SER A 117 -34.70 -16.14 4.39
CA SER A 117 -35.97 -15.98 3.68
C SER A 117 -36.74 -14.70 4.02
N VAL A 118 -36.40 -13.98 5.10
CA VAL A 118 -37.18 -12.83 5.59
C VAL A 118 -36.46 -11.51 5.32
N LYS A 119 -37.08 -10.63 4.52
CA LYS A 119 -36.56 -9.28 4.27
C LYS A 119 -36.60 -8.45 5.57
N PRO A 120 -35.54 -7.70 5.91
CA PRO A 120 -35.53 -6.84 7.09
C PRO A 120 -36.62 -5.76 6.98
N LYS A 121 -37.40 -5.59 8.04
CA LYS A 121 -38.42 -4.55 8.14
C LYS A 121 -37.79 -3.29 8.72
N TYR A 122 -37.51 -2.33 7.84
CA TYR A 122 -37.01 -1.02 8.25
C TYR A 122 -38.15 -0.13 8.72
N LEU A 123 -37.86 0.76 9.68
CA LEU A 123 -38.82 1.78 10.13
C LEU A 123 -39.10 2.80 9.02
N LEU A 124 -38.05 3.27 8.36
CA LEU A 124 -38.14 4.27 7.31
C LEU A 124 -38.36 3.60 5.96
N LYS A 125 -39.26 4.17 5.16
CA LYS A 125 -39.47 3.74 3.77
C LYS A 125 -38.23 3.96 2.90
N TYR A 126 -37.50 5.04 3.16
CA TYR A 126 -36.25 5.40 2.51
C TYR A 126 -35.19 5.70 3.57
N PRO A 127 -33.94 5.28 3.36
CA PRO A 127 -32.85 5.67 4.25
C PRO A 127 -32.65 7.18 4.24
N ILE A 128 -32.18 7.68 5.38
CA ILE A 128 -31.63 9.02 5.44
C ILE A 128 -30.24 8.95 4.80
N VAL A 129 -29.96 9.85 3.86
CA VAL A 129 -28.61 10.03 3.33
C VAL A 129 -28.13 11.39 3.78
N TYR A 130 -27.09 11.42 4.60
CA TYR A 130 -26.53 12.66 5.12
C TYR A 130 -25.05 12.77 4.75
N HIS A 131 -24.61 13.99 4.40
CA HIS A 131 -23.25 14.30 4.04
C HIS A 131 -22.48 14.78 5.27
N PHE A 132 -21.45 14.04 5.68
CA PHE A 132 -20.58 14.39 6.79
C PHE A 132 -19.23 14.83 6.24
N GLU A 133 -18.88 16.09 6.50
CA GLU A 133 -17.57 16.67 6.19
C GLU A 133 -16.68 16.68 7.43
N PHE A 134 -15.37 16.58 7.22
CA PHE A 134 -14.36 16.58 8.26
C PHE A 134 -13.39 17.74 8.01
N SER A 135 -13.29 18.65 8.96
CA SER A 135 -12.29 19.71 8.92
C SER A 135 -10.93 19.20 9.42
N PRO A 136 -9.80 19.84 9.05
CA PRO A 136 -8.48 19.43 9.52
C PRO A 136 -8.34 19.35 11.05
N GLU A 137 -9.08 20.16 11.80
CA GLU A 137 -9.10 20.15 13.27
C GLU A 137 -9.80 18.91 13.86
N GLU A 138 -10.61 18.22 13.06
CA GLU A 138 -11.33 16.98 13.41
C GLU A 138 -10.51 15.72 13.06
N TYR A 139 -9.31 15.88 12.49
CA TYR A 139 -8.45 14.76 12.14
C TYR A 139 -7.74 14.23 13.39
N ALA A 140 -7.78 12.91 13.55
CA ALA A 140 -6.99 12.21 14.54
C ALA A 140 -5.50 12.18 14.15
N HIS A 141 -5.19 12.29 12.85
CA HIS A 141 -3.83 12.38 12.32
C HIS A 141 -3.80 13.21 11.03
N GLU A 142 -2.78 14.06 10.85
CA GLU A 142 -2.65 14.96 9.69
C GLU A 142 -2.65 14.19 8.34
N GLU A 143 -1.98 13.04 8.30
CA GLU A 143 -1.86 12.23 7.09
C GLU A 143 -3.04 11.25 6.85
N PHE A 144 -3.62 10.69 7.91
CA PHE A 144 -4.63 9.61 7.80
C PHE A 144 -6.07 10.11 8.00
N GLY A 145 -6.24 11.35 8.48
CA GLY A 145 -7.54 11.96 8.70
C GLY A 145 -8.18 11.52 10.02
N THR A 146 -9.48 11.26 9.97
CA THR A 146 -10.28 10.91 11.15
C THR A 146 -10.40 9.39 11.34
N ASP A 147 -10.85 8.99 12.53
CA ASP A 147 -11.03 7.59 12.92
C ASP A 147 -12.52 7.18 12.92
N LEU A 148 -12.74 5.86 13.02
CA LEU A 148 -14.10 5.31 13.07
C LEU A 148 -14.86 5.82 14.29
N LYS A 149 -14.21 5.98 15.44
CA LYS A 149 -14.83 6.50 16.67
C LYS A 149 -15.44 7.88 16.46
N PHE A 150 -14.72 8.77 15.80
CA PHE A 150 -15.16 10.12 15.51
C PHE A 150 -16.38 10.12 14.58
N LEU A 151 -16.33 9.37 13.48
CA LEU A 151 -17.46 9.23 12.56
C LEU A 151 -18.71 8.68 13.28
N LYS A 152 -18.55 7.62 14.09
CA LYS A 152 -19.64 7.05 14.88
C LYS A 152 -20.27 8.09 15.81
N GLY A 153 -19.43 8.85 16.53
CA GLY A 153 -19.89 9.87 17.47
C GLY A 153 -20.63 11.00 16.77
N LYS A 154 -20.11 11.48 15.64
CA LYS A 154 -20.71 12.53 14.83
C LYS A 154 -22.08 12.10 14.28
N VAL A 155 -22.20 10.87 13.79
CA VAL A 155 -23.48 10.30 13.30
C VAL A 155 -24.48 10.10 14.44
N GLN A 156 -24.04 9.57 15.59
CA GLN A 156 -24.92 9.39 16.75
C GLN A 156 -25.47 10.73 17.22
N GLN A 157 -24.60 11.71 17.44
CA GLN A 157 -25.00 13.04 17.90
C GLN A 157 -25.99 13.67 16.91
N TRP A 158 -25.65 13.65 15.61
CA TRP A 158 -26.53 14.15 14.57
C TRP A 158 -27.90 13.48 14.61
N PHE A 159 -27.93 12.14 14.69
CA PHE A 159 -29.18 11.38 14.70
C PHE A 159 -30.04 11.67 15.93
N LEU A 160 -29.46 11.68 17.14
CA LEU A 160 -30.19 11.94 18.39
C LEU A 160 -30.75 13.37 18.47
N THR A 161 -30.15 14.32 17.74
CA THR A 161 -30.67 15.69 17.61
C THR A 161 -31.60 15.88 16.40
N SER A 162 -31.75 14.86 15.55
CA SER A 162 -32.51 14.98 14.32
C SER A 162 -34.01 14.95 14.59
N GLU A 163 -34.77 15.64 13.73
CA GLU A 163 -36.23 15.55 13.75
C GLU A 163 -36.72 14.11 13.58
N VAL A 164 -36.01 13.28 12.80
CA VAL A 164 -36.41 11.89 12.57
C VAL A 164 -36.43 11.10 13.88
N TYR A 165 -35.42 11.28 14.74
CA TYR A 165 -35.40 10.64 16.05
C TYR A 165 -36.57 11.13 16.91
N HIS A 166 -36.79 12.45 16.99
CA HIS A 166 -37.86 13.02 17.80
C HIS A 166 -39.27 12.62 17.35
N HIS A 167 -39.53 12.54 16.04
CA HIS A 167 -40.83 12.11 15.49
C HIS A 167 -41.11 10.62 15.72
N ASN A 168 -40.07 9.79 15.84
CA ASN A 168 -40.19 8.35 16.02
C ASN A 168 -39.86 7.89 17.45
N LYS A 169 -39.70 8.83 18.39
CA LYS A 169 -39.26 8.54 19.76
C LYS A 169 -40.20 7.60 20.53
N GLU A 170 -41.50 7.63 20.24
CA GLU A 170 -42.45 6.70 20.87
C GLU A 170 -42.28 5.26 20.38
N GLU A 171 -41.88 5.08 19.11
CA GLU A 171 -41.59 3.75 18.56
C GLU A 171 -40.18 3.28 18.93
N ILE A 172 -39.24 4.22 19.09
CA ILE A 172 -37.90 4.01 19.63
C ILE A 172 -38.00 4.00 21.16
N SER A 173 -38.54 2.91 21.70
CA SER A 173 -38.87 2.79 23.13
C SER A 173 -37.66 2.70 24.06
N GLU A 174 -36.48 2.36 23.54
CA GLU A 174 -35.24 2.19 24.29
C GLU A 174 -34.28 3.38 24.09
N GLU A 175 -33.48 3.67 25.12
CA GLU A 175 -32.38 4.62 25.00
C GLU A 175 -31.34 4.08 24.02
N ILE A 176 -31.14 4.79 22.91
CA ILE A 176 -30.18 4.40 21.87
C ILE A 176 -28.76 4.72 22.36
N THR A 177 -27.92 3.71 22.39
CA THR A 177 -26.50 3.80 22.73
C THR A 177 -25.61 3.67 21.50
N MET A 178 -24.30 3.89 21.64
CA MET A 178 -23.35 3.72 20.52
C MET A 178 -23.31 2.29 19.98
N ASP A 179 -23.53 1.30 20.84
CA ASP A 179 -23.51 -0.12 20.45
C ASP A 179 -24.65 -0.48 19.49
N ASP A 180 -25.72 0.31 19.48
CA ASP A 180 -26.87 0.13 18.60
C ASP A 180 -26.58 0.58 17.16
N PHE A 181 -25.53 1.38 16.93
CA PHE A 181 -25.13 1.81 15.60
C PHE A 181 -24.16 0.81 14.95
N LYS A 182 -24.60 0.15 13.88
CA LYS A 182 -23.75 -0.76 13.09
C LYS A 182 -23.38 -0.11 11.77
N PHE A 183 -22.08 0.08 11.56
CA PHE A 183 -21.53 0.70 10.36
C PHE A 183 -20.94 -0.34 9.42
N TYR A 184 -21.15 -0.17 8.12
CA TYR A 184 -20.68 -1.07 7.09
C TYR A 184 -20.06 -0.30 5.93
N ASN A 185 -19.01 -0.86 5.32
CA ASN A 185 -18.41 -0.31 4.10
C ASN A 185 -19.26 -0.60 2.85
N LYS A 186 -18.77 -0.18 1.68
CA LYS A 186 -19.39 -0.45 0.36
C LYS A 186 -19.54 -1.94 0.05
N HIS A 187 -18.69 -2.78 0.63
CA HIS A 187 -18.71 -4.24 0.52
C HIS A 187 -19.66 -4.93 1.51
N ARG A 188 -20.42 -4.17 2.32
CA ARG A 188 -21.33 -4.65 3.36
C ARG A 188 -20.63 -5.37 4.52
N GLU A 189 -19.35 -5.11 4.72
CA GLU A 189 -18.57 -5.64 5.82
C GLU A 189 -18.69 -4.73 7.04
N LEU A 190 -18.84 -5.33 8.21
CA LEU A 190 -18.96 -4.58 9.47
C LEU A 190 -17.64 -3.88 9.79
N LEU A 191 -17.71 -2.56 10.03
CA LEU A 191 -16.55 -1.78 10.44
C LEU A 191 -16.23 -2.03 11.92
N VAL A 192 -15.00 -2.48 12.18
CA VAL A 192 -14.50 -2.84 13.52
C VAL A 192 -13.15 -2.20 13.79
N GLY A 193 -12.90 -1.83 15.06
CA GLY A 193 -11.72 -1.08 15.47
C GLY A 193 -11.99 0.41 15.48
N ASP A 194 -12.49 0.94 16.61
CA ASP A 194 -12.88 2.34 16.76
C ASP A 194 -11.69 3.31 16.58
N ASP A 195 -10.49 2.84 16.89
CA ASP A 195 -9.21 3.52 16.76
C ASP A 195 -8.62 3.48 15.35
N LYS A 196 -9.23 2.75 14.41
CA LYS A 196 -8.74 2.68 13.03
C LYS A 196 -9.16 3.91 12.23
N TYR A 197 -8.24 4.41 11.41
CA TYR A 197 -8.53 5.46 10.45
C TYR A 197 -9.53 4.98 9.39
N LEU A 198 -10.35 5.90 8.88
CA LEU A 198 -11.36 5.55 7.87
C LEU A 198 -10.72 4.97 6.60
N CYS A 199 -9.55 5.49 6.20
CA CYS A 199 -8.84 4.97 5.03
C CYS A 199 -8.37 3.52 5.19
N ASP A 200 -7.96 3.11 6.38
CA ASP A 200 -7.60 1.71 6.70
C ASP A 200 -8.80 0.76 6.69
N LEU A 201 -10.01 1.32 6.73
CA LEU A 201 -11.28 0.61 6.69
C LEU A 201 -11.91 0.58 5.29
N ASP A 202 -11.13 0.89 4.25
CA ASP A 202 -11.60 1.02 2.85
C ASP A 202 -12.71 2.07 2.69
N ILE A 203 -12.61 3.16 3.45
CA ILE A 203 -13.48 4.33 3.32
C ILE A 203 -12.64 5.50 2.82
N GLY A 204 -12.84 5.83 1.55
CA GLY A 204 -12.26 7.01 0.91
C GLY A 204 -13.19 8.22 0.94
N THR A 205 -12.64 9.37 0.56
CA THR A 205 -13.40 10.61 0.38
C THR A 205 -14.53 10.42 -0.63
N GLY A 206 -15.76 10.80 -0.25
CA GLY A 206 -16.96 10.73 -1.09
C GLY A 206 -17.62 9.34 -1.11
N GLU A 207 -17.06 8.35 -0.41
CA GLU A 207 -17.68 7.02 -0.31
C GLU A 207 -18.94 7.03 0.56
N THR A 208 -19.78 6.00 0.36
CA THR A 208 -20.99 5.80 1.18
C THR A 208 -20.75 4.75 2.25
N VAL A 209 -20.89 5.17 3.51
CA VAL A 209 -20.93 4.29 4.68
C VAL A 209 -22.37 3.97 5.02
N TYR A 210 -22.70 2.70 5.25
CA TYR A 210 -24.05 2.30 5.63
C TYR A 210 -24.14 2.17 7.14
N CYS A 211 -25.10 2.86 7.73
CA CYS A 211 -25.39 2.80 9.16
C CYS A 211 -26.77 2.16 9.37
N VAL A 212 -26.83 1.12 10.20
CA VAL A 212 -28.08 0.52 10.66
C VAL A 212 -28.16 0.68 12.17
N ILE A 213 -29.18 1.39 12.62
CA ILE A 213 -29.46 1.64 14.03
C ILE A 213 -30.44 0.57 14.51
N HIS A 214 -30.03 -0.20 15.52
CA HIS A 214 -30.85 -1.23 16.14
C HIS A 214 -31.59 -0.63 17.33
N TYR A 215 -32.91 -0.46 17.23
CA TYR A 215 -33.72 0.14 18.29
C TYR A 215 -34.69 -0.84 18.94
#